data_AF-A0A932LTN2-F1
#
_entry.id   AF-A0A932LTN2-F1
#
_cell.length_a   1.000
_cell.length_b   1.000
_cell.length_c   1.000
_cell.angle_alpha   90.00
_cell.angle_beta   90.00
_cell.angle_gamma   90.00
#
_symmetry.space_group_name_H-M   'P 1'
#
loop_
_entity.id
_entity.type
_entity.pdbx_description
1 polymer ?
#
loop_
_entity_poly.entity_id
_entity_poly.type
_entity_poly.pdbx_seq_one_letter_code
_entity_poly.pdbx_strand_id
1 'polypeptide(L)'
;MLKSQMFKGAYGLAAVALWIALFGAALLIDSKPYRNRLSAIPPASVAATSGNPNLAQKFDWSAFGVSVLLYTPLNAAILTLIAGFIGGCASNITYGSHQSRASGHESKDKEEREQIRQLFLTESPFASMLRSFMVYLGLIAGVYITTNDPFANPTADQYVRFAGTTSLLAFGVGYDPTKFQDLINLVPRLGAKRS
;
A
#
# COMPACT_ATOMS: atom_id res chain seq x y z
N MET A 1 -8.89 0.95 30.03
CA MET A 1 -8.59 0.03 28.90
C MET A 1 -9.53 0.23 27.70
N LEU A 2 -10.86 0.27 27.90
CA LEU A 2 -11.85 0.40 26.81
C LEU A 2 -11.67 1.65 25.91
N LYS A 3 -11.44 2.83 26.50
CA LYS A 3 -11.24 4.09 25.75
C LYS A 3 -10.04 4.06 24.78
N SER A 4 -8.95 3.37 25.15
CA SER A 4 -7.76 3.24 24.29
C SER A 4 -8.01 2.33 23.09
N GLN A 5 -8.79 1.26 23.28
CA GLN A 5 -9.17 0.35 22.20
C GLN A 5 -10.15 1.01 21.22
N MET A 6 -11.09 1.81 21.73
CA MET A 6 -12.02 2.58 20.88
C MET A 6 -11.28 3.60 20.00
N PHE A 7 -10.27 4.30 20.54
CA PHE A 7 -9.43 5.22 19.77
C PHE A 7 -8.67 4.51 18.65
N LYS A 8 -8.05 3.36 18.95
CA LYS A 8 -7.35 2.53 17.94
C LYS A 8 -8.29 2.07 16.81
N GLY A 9 -9.49 1.64 17.16
CA GLY A 9 -10.53 1.25 16.20
C GLY A 9 -10.97 2.42 15.30
N ALA A 10 -11.09 3.62 15.85
CA ALA A 10 -11.47 4.81 15.09
C ALA A 10 -10.42 5.17 14.02
N TYR A 11 -9.13 5.12 14.34
CA TYR A 11 -8.07 5.36 13.35
C TYR A 11 -8.03 4.29 12.26
N GLY A 12 -8.25 3.01 12.62
CA GLY A 12 -8.36 1.92 11.65
C GLY A 12 -9.54 2.11 10.69
N LEU A 13 -10.71 2.49 11.20
CA LEU A 13 -11.90 2.77 10.38
C LEU A 13 -11.68 3.97 9.46
N ALA A 14 -11.09 5.05 9.97
CA ALA A 14 -10.75 6.23 9.17
C ALA A 14 -9.76 5.87 8.04
N ALA A 15 -8.77 5.02 8.32
CA ALA A 15 -7.83 4.53 7.33
C ALA A 15 -8.51 3.68 6.24
N VAL A 16 -9.48 2.82 6.60
CA VAL A 16 -10.27 2.07 5.62
C VAL A 16 -11.08 3.00 4.70
N ALA A 17 -11.76 4.00 5.28
CA ALA A 17 -12.50 4.98 4.49
C ALA A 17 -11.59 5.77 3.54
N LEU A 18 -10.42 6.19 4.02
CA LEU A 18 -9.40 6.86 3.20
C LEU A 18 -8.89 5.94 2.08
N TRP A 19 -8.65 4.66 2.36
CA TRP A 19 -8.23 3.68 1.37
C TRP A 19 -9.27 3.56 0.24
N ILE A 20 -10.55 3.39 0.59
CA ILE A 20 -11.65 3.28 -0.39
C ILE A 20 -11.76 4.55 -1.23
N ALA A 21 -11.68 5.73 -0.60
CA ALA A 21 -11.75 7.00 -1.30
C ALA A 21 -10.60 7.18 -2.30
N LEU A 22 -9.36 6.87 -1.90
CA LEU A 22 -8.19 6.99 -2.77
C LEU A 22 -8.18 5.96 -3.91
N PHE A 23 -8.58 4.72 -3.62
CA PHE A 23 -8.69 3.67 -4.63
C PHE A 23 -9.77 4.01 -5.66
N GLY A 24 -10.95 4.46 -5.19
CA GLY A 24 -12.03 4.92 -6.05
C GLY A 24 -11.65 6.16 -6.88
N ALA A 25 -10.99 7.14 -6.27
CA ALA A 25 -10.55 8.35 -6.98
C ALA A 25 -9.58 8.01 -8.12
N ALA A 26 -8.62 7.11 -7.89
CA ALA A 26 -7.68 6.68 -8.92
C ALA A 26 -8.32 5.83 -10.03
N LEU A 27 -9.44 5.16 -9.76
CA LEU A 27 -10.22 4.49 -10.79
C LEU A 27 -11.04 5.44 -11.66
N LEU A 28 -11.58 6.49 -11.05
CA LEU A 28 -12.56 7.37 -11.69
C LEU A 28 -11.92 8.59 -12.36
N ILE A 29 -10.74 9.02 -11.92
CA ILE A 29 -10.09 10.24 -12.39
C ILE A 29 -8.81 9.90 -13.14
N ASP A 30 -8.77 10.24 -14.43
CA ASP A 30 -7.55 10.12 -15.23
C ASP A 30 -6.52 11.18 -14.79
N SER A 31 -5.31 10.72 -14.46
CA SER A 31 -4.18 11.59 -14.09
C SER A 31 -3.46 12.21 -15.29
N LYS A 32 -3.67 11.71 -16.51
CA LYS A 32 -3.03 12.20 -17.74
C LYS A 32 -3.22 13.70 -18.01
N PRO A 33 -4.43 14.31 -17.91
CA PRO A 33 -4.58 15.75 -18.13
C PRO A 33 -3.79 16.61 -17.14
N TYR A 34 -3.61 16.15 -15.90
CA TYR A 34 -2.85 16.87 -14.88
C TYR A 34 -1.34 16.76 -15.09
N ARG A 35 -0.86 15.58 -15.52
CA ARG A 35 0.55 15.38 -15.90
C ARG A 35 0.95 16.24 -17.10
N ASN A 36 0.06 16.40 -18.08
CA ASN A 36 0.27 17.27 -19.24
C ASN A 36 0.33 18.77 -18.88
N ARG A 37 -0.26 19.18 -17.76
CA ARG A 37 -0.15 20.55 -17.22
C ARG A 37 1.14 20.79 -16.43
N LEU A 38 1.91 19.74 -16.17
CA LEU A 38 3.20 19.82 -15.49
C LEU A 38 4.37 19.58 -16.45
N SER A 39 4.12 18.98 -17.63
CA SER A 39 5.15 18.80 -18.64
C SER A 39 5.56 20.15 -19.25
N ALA A 40 6.87 20.36 -19.36
CA ALA A 40 7.46 21.57 -19.95
C ALA A 40 7.15 21.76 -21.45
N ILE A 41 6.54 20.76 -22.09
CA ILE A 41 6.12 20.80 -23.48
C ILE A 41 4.62 21.14 -23.50
N PRO A 42 4.22 22.35 -23.94
CA PRO A 42 2.82 22.69 -24.06
C PRO A 42 2.16 21.76 -25.10
N PRO A 43 0.95 21.25 -24.85
CA PRO A 43 0.20 20.51 -25.86
C PRO A 43 0.04 21.38 -27.11
N ALA A 44 0.17 20.79 -28.30
CA ALA A 44 0.14 21.50 -29.58
C ALA A 44 -1.08 22.44 -29.74
N SER A 45 -2.20 22.14 -29.07
CA SER A 45 -3.41 22.96 -29.05
C SER A 45 -3.27 24.30 -28.30
N VAL A 46 -2.34 24.41 -27.35
CA VAL A 46 -2.13 25.64 -26.55
C VAL A 46 -1.05 26.52 -27.18
N ALA A 47 -0.03 25.90 -27.80
CA ALA A 47 1.01 26.60 -28.56
C ALA A 47 0.44 27.39 -29.75
N ALA A 48 -0.66 26.93 -30.35
CA ALA A 48 -1.33 27.60 -31.46
C ALA A 48 -2.09 28.88 -31.06
N THR A 49 -2.44 29.05 -29.76
CA THR A 49 -3.33 30.14 -29.33
C THR A 49 -2.59 31.32 -28.68
N SER A 50 -1.41 31.10 -28.08
CA SER A 50 -0.77 32.13 -27.25
C SER A 50 0.27 33.01 -27.95
N GLY A 51 0.70 32.70 -29.18
CA GLY A 51 1.61 33.53 -29.99
C GLY A 51 2.97 33.88 -29.36
N ASN A 52 3.24 33.41 -28.15
CA ASN A 52 4.39 33.81 -27.35
C ASN A 52 5.03 32.54 -26.73
N PRO A 53 6.15 32.06 -27.29
CA PRO A 53 6.77 30.79 -26.91
C PRO A 53 7.44 30.79 -25.53
N ASN A 54 7.43 31.92 -24.81
CA ASN A 54 8.15 32.12 -23.55
C ASN A 54 7.23 32.40 -22.33
N LEU A 55 5.96 32.04 -22.38
CA LEU A 55 5.11 32.07 -21.18
C LEU A 55 5.58 30.96 -20.23
N ALA A 56 6.45 31.31 -19.29
CA ALA A 56 6.81 30.48 -18.16
C ALA A 56 5.53 29.94 -17.51
N GLN A 57 5.27 28.65 -17.74
CA GLN A 57 4.09 27.97 -17.24
C GLN A 57 4.14 28.04 -15.71
N LYS A 58 3.22 28.80 -15.09
CA LYS A 58 3.13 28.88 -13.64
C LYS A 58 2.91 27.46 -13.11
N PHE A 59 3.70 27.07 -12.11
CA PHE A 59 3.59 25.75 -11.50
C PHE A 59 2.19 25.58 -10.88
N ASP A 60 1.44 24.60 -11.39
CA ASP A 60 0.10 24.30 -10.90
C ASP A 60 0.17 23.29 -9.75
N TRP A 61 0.13 23.81 -8.51
CA TRP A 61 0.12 22.99 -7.29
C TRP A 61 -1.04 22.00 -7.23
N SER A 62 -2.19 22.33 -7.85
CA SER A 62 -3.34 21.43 -7.87
C SER A 62 -3.09 20.25 -8.82
N ALA A 63 -2.55 20.52 -10.01
CA ALA A 63 -2.16 19.47 -10.95
C ALA A 63 -1.05 18.60 -10.38
N PHE A 64 -0.11 19.19 -9.64
CA PHE A 64 0.92 18.43 -8.92
C PHE A 64 0.31 17.48 -7.88
N GLY A 65 -0.55 18.00 -6.99
CA GLY A 65 -1.18 17.17 -5.96
C GLY A 65 -1.99 16.02 -6.54
N VAL A 66 -2.80 16.29 -7.57
CA VAL A 66 -3.59 15.26 -8.26
C VAL A 66 -2.69 14.26 -8.99
N SER A 67 -1.64 14.71 -9.65
CA SER A 67 -0.69 13.83 -10.33
C SER A 67 0.05 12.93 -9.35
N VAL A 68 0.48 13.45 -8.20
CA VAL A 68 1.08 12.65 -7.13
C VAL A 68 0.07 11.63 -6.61
N LEU A 69 -1.13 12.06 -6.21
CA LEU A 69 -2.11 11.17 -5.59
C LEU A 69 -2.73 10.13 -6.52
N LEU A 70 -2.84 10.40 -7.82
CA LEU A 70 -3.52 9.53 -8.79
C LEU A 70 -2.59 8.85 -9.80
N TYR A 71 -1.29 9.18 -9.81
CA TYR A 71 -0.35 8.45 -10.64
C TYR A 71 -0.21 7.02 -10.12
N THR A 72 -0.48 6.05 -11.00
CA THR A 72 -0.68 4.63 -10.66
C THR A 72 0.33 4.05 -9.65
N PRO A 73 1.67 4.12 -9.87
CA PRO A 73 2.60 3.54 -8.92
C PRO A 73 2.59 4.29 -7.58
N LEU A 74 2.49 5.63 -7.58
CA LEU A 74 2.51 6.40 -6.34
C LEU A 74 1.20 6.26 -5.53
N ASN A 75 0.08 6.20 -6.23
CA ASN A 75 -1.21 5.87 -5.63
C ASN A 75 -1.17 4.47 -4.99
N ALA A 76 -0.66 3.46 -5.71
CA ALA A 76 -0.50 2.11 -5.15
C ALA A 76 0.45 2.09 -3.95
N ALA A 77 1.52 2.89 -3.95
CA ALA A 77 2.40 3.06 -2.80
C ALA A 77 1.64 3.62 -1.56
N ILE A 78 0.78 4.62 -1.76
CA ILE A 78 -0.04 5.17 -0.68
C ILE A 78 -1.07 4.14 -0.19
N LEU A 79 -1.73 3.44 -1.10
CA LEU A 79 -2.71 2.40 -0.75
C LEU A 79 -2.06 1.25 0.03
N THR A 80 -0.84 0.84 -0.33
CA THR A 80 -0.10 -0.19 0.40
C THR A 80 0.33 0.27 1.80
N LEU A 81 0.74 1.53 1.95
CA LEU A 81 1.01 2.12 3.27
C LEU A 81 -0.25 2.09 4.14
N ILE A 82 -1.38 2.55 3.60
CA ILE A 82 -2.66 2.58 4.33
C ILE A 82 -3.13 1.15 4.65
N ALA A 83 -3.01 0.21 3.72
CA ALA A 83 -3.36 -1.20 3.95
C ALA A 83 -2.50 -1.84 5.04
N GLY A 84 -1.19 -1.57 5.05
CA GLY A 84 -0.28 -2.01 6.12
C GLY A 84 -0.67 -1.41 7.48
N PHE A 85 -0.98 -0.11 7.51
CA PHE A 85 -1.47 0.55 8.72
C PHE A 85 -2.78 -0.07 9.24
N ILE A 86 -3.74 -0.34 8.36
CA ILE A 86 -5.00 -1.02 8.71
C ILE A 86 -4.69 -2.41 9.29
N GLY A 87 -3.77 -3.16 8.68
CA GLY A 87 -3.29 -4.45 9.19
C GLY A 87 -2.72 -4.35 10.61
N GLY A 88 -1.85 -3.36 10.86
CA GLY A 88 -1.29 -3.10 12.19
C GLY A 88 -2.32 -2.67 13.23
N CYS A 89 -3.34 -1.90 12.84
CA CYS A 89 -4.47 -1.58 13.73
C CYS A 89 -5.28 -2.83 14.05
N ALA A 90 -5.60 -3.64 13.05
CA ALA A 90 -6.38 -4.87 13.21
C ALA A 90 -5.65 -5.89 14.09
N SER A 91 -4.34 -6.05 13.93
CA SER A 91 -3.54 -6.98 14.73
C SER A 91 -3.51 -6.59 16.21
N ASN A 92 -3.33 -5.30 16.50
CA ASN A 92 -3.32 -4.74 17.85
C ASN A 92 -4.68 -4.93 18.56
N ILE A 93 -5.79 -4.75 17.83
CA ILE A 93 -7.16 -4.99 18.35
C ILE A 93 -7.37 -6.48 18.64
N THR A 94 -7.00 -7.36 17.70
CA THR A 94 -7.15 -8.82 17.85
C THR A 94 -6.33 -9.36 19.03
N TYR A 95 -5.10 -8.87 19.23
CA TYR A 95 -4.26 -9.32 20.34
C TYR A 95 -4.84 -9.01 21.73
N GLY A 96 -5.41 -7.81 21.90
CA GLY A 96 -6.06 -7.42 23.15
C GLY A 96 -7.22 -8.35 23.55
N SER A 97 -7.81 -9.08 22.60
CA SER A 97 -8.87 -10.06 22.86
C SER A 97 -8.35 -11.48 23.15
N HIS A 98 -7.17 -11.85 22.64
CA HIS A 98 -6.57 -13.18 22.83
C HIS A 98 -5.77 -13.32 24.13
N GLN A 99 -5.16 -12.24 24.63
CA GLN A 99 -4.44 -12.26 25.91
C GLN A 99 -5.38 -12.61 27.10
N SER A 100 -6.69 -12.39 26.96
CA SER A 100 -7.68 -12.78 27.97
C SER A 100 -8.11 -14.26 27.91
N ARG A 101 -7.64 -15.06 26.93
CA ARG A 101 -8.08 -16.45 26.73
C ARG A 101 -6.95 -17.49 26.68
N ALA A 102 -5.69 -17.08 26.62
CA ALA A 102 -4.54 -17.98 26.49
C ALA A 102 -3.92 -18.33 27.87
N SER A 103 -4.63 -19.15 28.65
CA SER A 103 -4.08 -19.89 29.78
C SER A 103 -4.12 -21.39 29.43
N GLY A 104 -3.19 -21.84 28.59
CA GLY A 104 -3.12 -23.22 28.12
C GLY A 104 -1.72 -23.58 27.64
N HIS A 105 -1.23 -24.74 28.06
CA HIS A 105 0.13 -25.24 27.91
C HIS A 105 0.46 -25.51 26.41
N GLU A 106 1.31 -24.70 25.78
CA GLU A 106 1.78 -24.92 24.40
C GLU A 106 3.26 -25.34 24.33
N SER A 107 3.64 -25.98 23.22
CA SER A 107 4.98 -26.53 22.93
C SER A 107 6.04 -25.47 22.64
N LYS A 108 7.32 -25.71 22.98
CA LYS A 108 8.46 -24.78 22.80
C LYS A 108 8.55 -24.04 21.45
N ASP A 109 8.34 -24.72 20.32
CA ASP A 109 8.38 -24.08 18.98
C ASP A 109 7.24 -23.08 18.76
N LYS A 110 6.09 -23.32 19.39
CA LYS A 110 4.96 -22.38 19.37
C LYS A 110 5.23 -21.22 20.31
N GLU A 111 5.91 -21.46 21.43
CA GLU A 111 6.27 -20.45 22.41
C GLU A 111 7.21 -19.38 21.82
N GLU A 112 8.24 -19.77 21.07
CA GLU A 112 9.12 -18.81 20.37
C GLU A 112 8.37 -18.00 19.28
N ARG A 113 7.54 -18.68 18.47
CA ARG A 113 6.68 -17.99 17.48
C ARG A 113 5.70 -17.04 18.15
N GLU A 114 5.12 -17.43 19.28
CA GLU A 114 4.23 -16.58 20.05
C GLU A 114 4.97 -15.39 20.61
N GLN A 115 6.17 -15.54 21.19
CA GLN A 115 6.99 -14.41 21.68
C GLN A 115 7.29 -13.39 20.56
N ILE A 116 7.69 -13.86 19.37
CA ILE A 116 7.92 -13.01 18.21
C ILE A 116 6.61 -12.32 17.78
N ARG A 117 5.49 -13.05 17.78
CA ARG A 117 4.17 -12.49 17.46
C ARG A 117 3.74 -11.45 18.50
N GLN A 118 4.01 -11.67 19.78
CA GLN A 118 3.71 -10.74 20.87
C GLN A 118 4.52 -9.43 20.74
N LEU A 119 5.79 -9.52 20.33
CA LEU A 119 6.60 -8.35 20.02
C LEU A 119 6.01 -7.53 18.87
N PHE A 120 5.54 -8.19 17.80
CA PHE A 120 4.91 -7.50 16.67
C PHE A 120 3.51 -6.95 16.97
N LEU A 121 2.74 -7.61 17.85
CA LEU A 121 1.39 -7.18 18.20
C LEU A 121 1.37 -5.98 19.17
N THR A 122 2.50 -5.70 19.82
CA THR A 122 2.71 -4.51 20.66
C THR A 122 3.37 -3.36 19.90
N GLU A 123 3.77 -3.59 18.65
CA GLU A 123 4.45 -2.59 17.82
C GLU A 123 3.50 -1.46 17.38
N SER A 124 4.08 -0.31 17.08
CA SER A 124 3.31 0.81 16.54
C SER A 124 2.73 0.47 15.15
N PRO A 125 1.47 0.85 14.84
CA PRO A 125 0.91 0.67 13.50
C PRO A 125 1.75 1.29 12.36
N PHE A 126 2.57 2.29 12.69
CA PHE A 126 3.50 2.90 11.75
C PHE A 126 4.65 1.97 11.33
N ALA A 127 5.15 1.13 12.24
CA ALA A 127 6.17 0.16 11.88
C ALA A 127 5.60 -0.92 10.95
N SER A 128 4.36 -1.34 11.19
CA SER A 128 3.60 -2.22 10.30
C SER A 128 3.42 -1.61 8.89
N MET A 129 3.07 -0.32 8.81
CA MET A 129 3.00 0.44 7.56
C MET A 129 4.34 0.45 6.79
N LEU A 130 5.47 0.72 7.46
CA LEU A 130 6.80 0.73 6.82
C LEU A 130 7.20 -0.64 6.29
N ARG A 131 6.86 -1.72 7.01
CA ARG A 131 7.12 -3.09 6.56
C ARG A 131 6.36 -3.41 5.28
N SER A 132 5.09 -3.02 5.20
CA SER A 132 4.28 -3.19 4.00
C SER A 132 4.79 -2.35 2.82
N PHE A 133 5.36 -1.18 3.09
CA PHE A 133 6.02 -0.36 2.06
C PHE A 133 7.28 -1.02 1.49
N MET A 134 8.08 -1.71 2.31
CA MET A 134 9.23 -2.48 1.80
C MET A 134 8.79 -3.59 0.83
N VAL A 135 7.65 -4.24 1.10
CA VAL A 135 7.07 -5.23 0.19
C VAL A 135 6.63 -4.58 -1.13
N TYR A 136 6.01 -3.40 -1.08
CA TYR A 136 5.70 -2.63 -2.27
C TYR A 136 6.96 -2.29 -3.10
N LEU A 137 8.06 -1.86 -2.45
CA LEU A 137 9.33 -1.58 -3.13
C LEU A 137 9.90 -2.83 -3.83
N GLY A 138 9.80 -3.99 -3.19
CA GLY A 138 10.19 -5.26 -3.81
C GLY A 138 9.33 -5.60 -5.05
N LEU A 139 8.01 -5.42 -4.94
CA LEU A 139 7.09 -5.70 -6.05
C LEU A 139 7.30 -4.74 -7.22
N ILE A 140 7.39 -3.43 -6.96
CA ILE A 140 7.60 -2.44 -8.02
C ILE A 140 8.96 -2.64 -8.70
N ALA A 141 10.01 -2.97 -7.95
CA ALA A 141 11.31 -3.32 -8.52
C ALA A 141 11.21 -4.54 -9.45
N GLY A 142 10.48 -5.59 -9.04
CA GLY A 142 10.21 -6.75 -9.87
C GLY A 142 9.49 -6.39 -11.18
N VAL A 143 8.46 -5.55 -11.11
CA VAL A 143 7.72 -5.10 -12.31
C VAL A 143 8.64 -4.37 -13.29
N TYR A 144 9.48 -3.44 -12.82
CA TYR A 144 10.42 -2.69 -13.66
C TYR A 144 11.56 -3.54 -14.25
N ILE A 145 11.94 -4.64 -13.60
CA ILE A 145 12.89 -5.60 -14.17
C ILE A 145 12.26 -6.38 -15.33
N THR A 146 10.96 -6.72 -15.21
CA THR A 146 10.27 -7.60 -16.17
C THR A 146 9.65 -6.88 -17.36
N THR A 147 9.42 -5.57 -17.27
CA THR A 147 8.67 -4.83 -18.30
C THR A 147 9.23 -3.42 -18.43
N ASN A 148 9.47 -3.00 -19.67
CA ASN A 148 9.81 -1.63 -19.99
C ASN A 148 8.53 -0.77 -19.98
N ASP A 149 8.56 0.36 -19.26
CA ASP A 149 7.45 1.32 -19.14
C ASP A 149 6.07 0.75 -18.72
N PRO A 150 5.99 0.00 -17.60
CA PRO A 150 4.78 -0.71 -17.16
C PRO A 150 3.58 0.19 -16.86
N PHE A 151 3.80 1.50 -16.63
CA PHE A 151 2.77 2.46 -16.23
C PHE A 151 2.61 3.63 -17.21
N ALA A 152 3.05 3.47 -18.48
CA ALA A 152 2.87 4.51 -19.49
C ALA A 152 1.39 4.80 -19.79
N ASN A 153 0.59 3.74 -20.01
CA ASN A 153 -0.86 3.83 -20.24
C ASN A 153 -1.59 2.66 -19.52
N PRO A 154 -1.63 2.65 -18.18
CA PRO A 154 -2.25 1.56 -17.44
C PRO A 154 -3.77 1.55 -17.67
N THR A 155 -4.33 0.38 -17.97
CA THR A 155 -5.79 0.21 -18.04
C THR A 155 -6.39 0.12 -16.64
N ALA A 156 -7.69 0.41 -16.51
CA ALA A 156 -8.39 0.29 -15.22
C ALA A 156 -8.28 -1.14 -14.64
N ASP A 157 -8.38 -2.18 -15.48
CA ASP A 157 -8.22 -3.57 -15.05
C ASP A 157 -6.79 -3.86 -14.53
N GLN A 158 -5.76 -3.36 -15.21
CA GLN A 158 -4.36 -3.48 -14.75
C GLN A 158 -4.16 -2.77 -13.41
N TYR A 159 -4.73 -1.57 -13.26
CA TYR A 159 -4.68 -0.82 -12.01
C TYR A 159 -5.36 -1.59 -10.87
N VAL A 160 -6.61 -2.07 -11.05
CA VAL A 160 -7.34 -2.83 -10.01
C VAL A 160 -6.54 -4.04 -9.55
N ARG A 161 -6.01 -4.81 -10.50
CA ARG A 161 -5.21 -6.00 -10.18
C ARG A 161 -3.95 -5.62 -9.43
N PHE A 162 -3.22 -4.61 -9.88
CA PHE A 162 -1.97 -4.21 -9.25
C PHE A 162 -2.19 -3.60 -7.86
N ALA A 163 -3.00 -2.53 -7.76
CA ALA A 163 -3.25 -1.83 -6.51
C ALA A 163 -4.01 -2.71 -5.51
N GLY A 164 -4.96 -3.52 -5.96
CA GLY A 164 -5.70 -4.46 -5.11
C GLY A 164 -4.80 -5.58 -4.57
N THR A 165 -4.01 -6.22 -5.42
CA THR A 165 -3.11 -7.31 -5.00
C THR A 165 -2.02 -6.81 -4.07
N THR A 166 -1.39 -5.68 -4.41
CA THR A 166 -0.35 -5.10 -3.54
C THR A 166 -0.92 -4.65 -2.20
N SER A 167 -2.13 -4.07 -2.17
CA SER A 167 -2.82 -3.70 -0.91
C SER A 167 -3.16 -4.93 -0.06
N LEU A 168 -3.59 -6.03 -0.67
CA LEU A 168 -3.89 -7.26 0.06
C LEU A 168 -2.63 -7.86 0.71
N LEU A 169 -1.53 -7.90 -0.03
CA LEU A 169 -0.23 -8.35 0.49
C LEU A 169 0.25 -7.43 1.63
N ALA A 170 0.15 -6.12 1.41
CA ALA A 170 0.50 -5.11 2.40
C ALA A 170 -0.33 -5.24 3.68
N PHE A 171 -1.64 -5.49 3.58
CA PHE A 171 -2.50 -5.76 4.71
C PHE A 171 -2.06 -7.03 5.46
N GLY A 172 -1.81 -8.13 4.74
CA GLY A 172 -1.39 -9.39 5.36
C GLY A 172 -0.08 -9.26 6.12
N VAL A 173 0.93 -8.61 5.50
CA VAL A 173 2.23 -8.31 6.11
C VAL A 173 2.10 -7.39 7.32
N GLY A 174 1.19 -6.42 7.23
CA GLY A 174 0.93 -5.49 8.32
C GLY A 174 0.16 -6.12 9.49
N TYR A 175 -0.70 -7.08 9.19
CA TYR A 175 -1.51 -7.80 10.17
C TYR A 175 -0.70 -8.85 10.93
N ASP A 176 0.04 -9.71 10.23
CA ASP A 176 0.90 -10.72 10.85
C ASP A 176 2.12 -10.99 9.96
N PRO A 177 3.31 -10.44 10.29
CA PRO A 177 4.50 -10.62 9.47
C PRO A 177 4.99 -12.08 9.44
N THR A 178 4.60 -12.91 10.41
CA THR A 178 5.00 -14.34 10.43
C THR A 178 4.32 -15.13 9.30
N LYS A 179 3.09 -14.72 8.90
CA LYS A 179 2.40 -15.32 7.74
C LYS A 179 3.11 -15.03 6.43
N PHE A 180 3.77 -13.88 6.33
CA PHE A 180 4.59 -13.55 5.17
C PHE A 180 5.88 -14.38 5.12
N GLN A 181 6.52 -14.62 6.27
CA GLN A 181 7.65 -15.55 6.33
C GLN A 181 7.23 -16.97 5.95
N ASP A 182 6.07 -17.43 6.43
CA ASP A 182 5.50 -18.72 6.04
C ASP A 182 5.25 -18.80 4.52
N LEU A 183 4.75 -17.70 3.91
CA LEU A 183 4.56 -17.61 2.48
C LEU A 183 5.89 -17.68 1.71
N ILE A 184 6.91 -16.92 2.11
CA ILE A 184 8.25 -16.97 1.51
C ILE A 184 8.82 -18.38 1.63
N ASN A 185 8.71 -19.00 2.80
CA ASN A 185 9.24 -20.35 3.05
C ASN A 185 8.47 -21.45 2.29
N LEU A 186 7.24 -21.18 1.85
CA LEU A 186 6.46 -22.07 1.00
C LEU A 186 6.99 -22.10 -0.44
N VAL A 187 7.54 -20.98 -0.93
CA VAL A 187 8.01 -20.85 -2.32
C VAL A 187 9.13 -21.84 -2.66
N PRO A 188 10.20 -22.01 -1.84
CA PRO A 188 11.21 -23.04 -2.05
C PRO A 188 10.65 -24.48 -1.97
N ARG A 189 9.67 -24.72 -1.09
CA ARG A 189 9.09 -26.06 -0.88
C ARG A 189 8.23 -26.54 -2.05
N LEU A 190 7.59 -25.62 -2.77
CA LEU A 190 6.84 -25.93 -4.00
C LEU A 190 7.78 -26.25 -5.18
N GLY A 191 8.99 -25.67 -5.21
CA GLY A 191 10.03 -26.02 -6.18
C GLY A 191 10.61 -27.42 -5.96
N ALA A 192 10.78 -27.83 -4.71
CA ALA A 192 11.38 -29.12 -4.36
C ALA A 192 10.43 -30.33 -4.55
N LYS A 193 9.11 -30.14 -4.55
CA LYS A 193 8.11 -31.22 -4.70
C LYS A 193 7.79 -31.61 -6.15
N ARG A 194 8.47 -31.00 -7.12
CA ARG A 194 8.32 -31.28 -8.57
C ARG A 194 9.56 -31.95 -9.19
N SER A 195 10.54 -32.36 -8.37
CA SER A 195 11.66 -33.21 -8.75
C SER A 195 11.43 -34.64 -8.33
#